data_AF-A0A0A1H1L7-F1
#
_entry.id   AF-A0A0A1H1L7-F1
#
_cell.length_a   1.000
_cell.length_b   1.000
_cell.length_c   1.000
_cell.angle_alpha   90.00
_cell.angle_beta   90.00
_cell.angle_gamma   90.00
#
_symmetry.space_group_name_H-M   'P 1'
#
loop_
_entity.id
_entity.type
_entity.pdbx_description
1 polymer ?
#
loop_
_entity_poly.entity_id
_entity_poly.type
_entity_poly.pdbx_seq_one_letter_code
_entity_poly.pdbx_strand_id
1 'polypeptide(L)'
;MQTNIDMPTALRMMTEATRMLHVFEDVGECVELGGGDILYALQLLGRVYLACLNWDTKRVCVTPVERWEPDNLRDCIDGTPLLSLDCCIGDVIARAMEQAMTVPVRLVKITQ
;
A
#
# COMPACT_ATOMS: atom_id res chain seq x y z
N MET A 1 -1.14 7.02 -19.34
CA MET A 1 -2.07 6.04 -18.77
C MET A 1 -1.65 5.85 -17.33
N GLN A 2 -2.42 6.37 -16.36
CA GLN A 2 -2.10 6.27 -14.93
C GLN A 2 -2.56 4.90 -14.47
N THR A 3 -1.64 3.98 -14.20
CA THR A 3 -1.97 2.65 -13.69
C THR A 3 -2.25 2.80 -12.20
N ASN A 4 -3.52 2.91 -11.85
CA ASN A 4 -3.93 2.97 -10.45
C ASN A 4 -3.60 1.64 -9.78
N ILE A 5 -2.75 1.65 -8.75
CA ILE A 5 -2.54 0.48 -7.90
C ILE A 5 -3.76 0.38 -6.98
N ASP A 6 -4.45 -0.76 -7.01
CA ASP A 6 -5.53 -1.03 -6.06
C ASP A 6 -4.97 -1.48 -4.70
N MET A 7 -5.82 -1.37 -3.67
CA MET A 7 -5.44 -1.70 -2.29
C MET A 7 -4.96 -3.15 -2.13
N PRO A 8 -5.62 -4.18 -2.70
CA PRO A 8 -5.12 -5.57 -2.64
C PRO A 8 -3.70 -5.74 -3.20
N THR A 9 -3.39 -5.07 -4.32
CA THR A 9 -2.06 -5.14 -4.92
C THR A 9 -1.02 -4.46 -4.03
N ALA A 10 -1.34 -3.28 -3.49
CA ALA A 10 -0.46 -2.57 -2.56
C ALA A 10 -0.13 -3.43 -1.32
N LEU A 11 -1.15 -4.05 -0.70
CA LEU A 11 -0.95 -4.89 0.48
C LEU A 11 -0.11 -6.14 0.18
N ARG A 12 -0.29 -6.76 -0.99
CA ARG A 12 0.56 -7.89 -1.42
C ARG A 12 2.02 -7.46 -1.57
N MET A 13 2.27 -6.33 -2.24
CA MET A 13 3.63 -5.80 -2.41
C MET A 13 4.31 -5.54 -1.07
N MET A 14 3.60 -4.95 -0.11
CA MET A 14 4.12 -4.72 1.24
C MET A 14 4.35 -6.03 2.00
N THR A 15 3.46 -7.01 1.85
CA THR A 15 3.62 -8.34 2.43
C THR A 15 4.89 -9.02 1.92
N GLU A 16 5.14 -8.96 0.61
CA GLU A 16 6.34 -9.52 0.00
C GLU A 16 7.61 -8.78 0.45
N ALA A 17 7.57 -7.45 0.51
CA ALA A 17 8.72 -6.62 0.89
C ALA A 17 9.13 -6.81 2.36
N THR A 18 8.17 -6.95 3.26
CA THR A 18 8.40 -7.01 4.72
C THR A 18 8.37 -8.44 5.28
N ARG A 19 7.84 -9.40 4.51
CA ARG A 19 7.47 -10.75 4.98
C ARG A 19 6.46 -10.75 6.14
N MET A 20 5.75 -9.64 6.35
CA MET A 20 4.66 -9.53 7.31
C MET A 20 3.32 -9.55 6.59
N LEU A 21 2.35 -10.30 7.10
CA LEU A 21 1.04 -10.41 6.46
C LEU A 21 0.25 -9.12 6.66
N HIS A 22 -0.07 -8.44 5.54
CA HIS A 22 -0.94 -7.27 5.54
C HIS A 22 -2.37 -7.66 5.16
N VAL A 23 -3.35 -7.17 5.90
CA VAL A 23 -4.78 -7.42 5.65
C VAL A 23 -5.53 -6.10 5.62
N PHE A 24 -6.43 -5.93 4.65
CA PHE A 24 -7.34 -4.80 4.62
C PHE A 24 -8.59 -5.13 5.43
N GLU A 25 -8.95 -4.27 6.38
CA GLU A 25 -10.14 -4.44 7.20
C GLU A 25 -11.03 -3.20 7.09
N ASP A 26 -12.32 -3.40 6.83
CA ASP A 26 -13.25 -2.28 6.56
C ASP A 26 -13.77 -1.64 7.87
N VAL A 27 -14.06 -2.41 8.94
CA VAL A 27 -14.50 -1.84 10.23
C VAL A 27 -14.37 -2.86 11.39
N GLY A 28 -14.09 -2.36 12.59
CA GLY A 28 -14.52 -2.95 13.88
C GLY A 28 -13.44 -3.70 14.64
N GLU A 29 -12.89 -4.75 14.02
CA GLU A 29 -11.92 -5.57 14.75
C GLU A 29 -10.67 -4.75 15.09
N CYS A 30 -10.06 -3.95 14.22
CA CYS A 30 -8.87 -3.17 14.63
C CYS A 30 -9.06 -2.13 15.75
N VAL A 31 -10.28 -1.61 15.93
CA VAL A 31 -10.56 -0.58 16.96
C VAL A 31 -10.99 -1.24 18.27
N GLU A 32 -11.61 -2.42 18.23
CA GLU A 32 -11.93 -3.26 19.40
C GLU A 32 -10.82 -4.28 19.76
N LEU A 33 -9.91 -4.57 18.84
CA LEU A 33 -8.67 -5.32 19.06
C LEU A 33 -7.72 -4.39 19.79
N GLY A 34 -7.84 -4.39 21.11
CA GLY A 34 -6.95 -3.65 21.99
C GLY A 34 -5.48 -3.79 21.58
N GLY A 35 -4.83 -2.63 21.39
CA GLY A 35 -3.38 -2.51 21.54
C GLY A 35 -2.56 -3.08 20.38
N GLY A 36 -2.66 -2.48 19.21
CA GLY A 36 -1.63 -2.61 18.19
C GLY A 36 -0.86 -1.30 18.01
N ASP A 37 0.47 -1.35 18.03
CA ASP A 37 1.28 -0.18 17.70
C ASP A 37 1.02 0.25 16.26
N ILE A 38 0.83 1.56 16.07
CA ILE A 38 0.80 2.15 14.73
C ILE A 38 2.21 2.07 14.16
N LEU A 39 2.33 1.40 13.02
CA LEU A 39 3.62 1.22 12.36
C LEU A 39 3.89 2.34 11.37
N TYR A 40 2.89 2.68 10.55
CA TYR A 40 2.99 3.69 9.50
C TYR A 40 1.61 4.09 8.98
N ALA A 41 1.56 5.25 8.32
CA ALA A 41 0.45 5.66 7.48
C ALA A 41 0.75 5.32 6.02
N LEU A 42 -0.26 4.90 5.27
CA LEU A 42 -0.17 4.59 3.85
C LEU A 42 -1.06 5.56 3.06
N GLN A 43 -0.49 6.27 2.09
CA GLN A 43 -1.24 7.06 1.14
C GLN A 43 -1.34 6.32 -0.20
N LEU A 44 -2.57 6.06 -0.64
CA LEU A 44 -2.86 5.39 -1.90
C LEU A 44 -4.09 6.01 -2.56
N LEU A 45 -3.92 6.47 -3.80
CA LEU A 45 -4.91 7.15 -4.63
C LEU A 45 -5.56 8.35 -3.91
N GLY A 46 -4.75 9.14 -3.20
CA GLY A 46 -5.22 10.28 -2.42
C GLY A 46 -6.01 9.93 -1.15
N ARG A 47 -6.11 8.65 -0.79
CA ARG A 47 -6.70 8.18 0.48
C ARG A 47 -5.60 7.81 1.45
N VAL A 48 -5.87 7.99 2.75
CA VAL A 48 -4.91 7.65 3.81
C VAL A 48 -5.44 6.48 4.63
N TYR A 49 -4.56 5.54 4.90
CA TYR A 49 -4.80 4.35 5.70
C TYR A 49 -3.80 4.28 6.85
N LEU A 50 -4.17 3.69 7.98
CA LEU A 50 -3.26 3.40 9.08
C LEU A 50 -2.97 1.91 9.14
N ALA A 51 -1.69 1.58 9.28
CA ALA A 51 -1.20 0.21 9.43
C ALA A 51 -0.87 -0.07 10.90
N CYS A 52 -1.57 -1.02 11.48
CA CYS A 52 -1.49 -1.35 12.90
C CYS A 52 -1.03 -2.80 13.07
N LEU A 53 -0.09 -3.05 13.99
CA LEU A 53 0.31 -4.43 14.30
C LEU A 53 -0.70 -5.06 15.27
N ASN A 54 -1.50 -6.00 14.79
CA ASN A 54 -2.30 -6.84 15.67
C ASN A 54 -1.38 -7.80 16.45
N TRP A 55 -1.27 -7.61 17.76
CA TRP A 55 -0.38 -8.40 18.61
C TRP A 55 -0.80 -9.85 18.75
N ASP A 56 -2.09 -10.18 18.63
CA ASP A 56 -2.60 -11.55 18.74
C ASP A 56 -2.33 -12.35 17.47
N THR A 57 -2.63 -11.74 16.31
CA THR A 57 -2.50 -12.44 15.02
C THR A 57 -1.12 -12.26 14.38
N LYS A 58 -0.30 -11.33 14.89
CA LYS A 58 0.97 -10.89 14.30
C LYS A 58 0.84 -10.43 12.85
N ARG A 59 -0.34 -9.89 12.51
CA ARG A 59 -0.65 -9.32 11.19
C ARG A 59 -0.65 -7.81 11.26
N VAL A 60 -0.34 -7.19 10.14
CA VAL A 60 -0.50 -5.74 9.96
C VAL A 60 -1.88 -5.53 9.37
N CYS A 61 -2.78 -4.95 10.16
CA CYS A 61 -4.10 -4.58 9.67
C CYS A 61 -4.06 -3.15 9.15
N VAL A 62 -4.60 -2.94 7.96
CA VAL A 62 -4.59 -1.65 7.28
C VAL A 62 -6.02 -1.17 7.12
N THR A 63 -6.34 -0.03 7.73
CA THR A 63 -7.70 0.50 7.80
C THR A 63 -7.74 1.96 7.34
N PRO A 64 -8.81 2.40 6.63
CA PRO A 64 -8.92 3.78 6.17
C PRO A 64 -9.08 4.75 7.35
N VAL A 65 -8.36 5.88 7.31
CA VAL A 65 -8.37 6.90 8.38
C VAL A 65 -9.80 7.40 8.66
N GLU A 66 -10.65 7.50 7.64
CA GLU A 66 -12.02 8.00 7.77
C GLU A 66 -12.92 7.10 8.65
N ARG A 67 -12.46 5.90 8.99
CA ARG A 67 -13.17 4.94 9.85
C ARG A 67 -12.74 4.99 11.32
N TRP A 68 -11.69 5.74 11.64
CA TRP A 68 -11.20 5.84 13.01
C TRP A 68 -11.94 6.91 13.80
N GLU A 69 -12.05 6.70 15.10
CA GLU A 69 -12.51 7.74 16.01
C GLU A 69 -11.51 8.91 16.04
N PRO A 70 -11.97 10.18 15.96
CA PRO A 70 -11.09 11.34 15.88
C PRO A 70 -10.07 11.47 17.02
N ASP A 71 -10.43 11.04 18.23
CA ASP A 71 -9.55 11.11 19.40
C ASP A 71 -8.41 10.10 19.29
N ASN A 72 -8.69 8.86 18.86
CA ASN A 72 -7.67 7.85 18.59
C ASN A 72 -6.73 8.27 17.46
N LEU A 73 -7.26 8.92 16.41
CA LEU A 73 -6.43 9.44 15.32
C LEU A 73 -5.42 10.49 15.79
N ARG A 74 -5.83 11.39 16.68
CA ARG A 74 -4.94 12.48 17.16
C ARG A 74 -3.71 11.93 17.86
N ASP A 75 -3.90 10.92 18.69
CA ASP A 75 -2.81 10.28 19.43
C ASP A 75 -1.92 9.42 18.52
N CYS A 76 -2.47 8.91 17.42
CA CYS A 76 -1.80 8.01 16.48
C CYS A 76 -1.06 8.69 15.31
N ILE A 77 -1.37 9.94 14.98
CA ILE A 77 -0.82 10.61 13.78
C ILE A 77 0.51 11.31 14.06
N ASP A 78 0.77 11.75 15.29
CA ASP A 78 1.99 12.50 15.60
C ASP A 78 3.23 11.59 15.54
N GLY A 79 4.18 11.93 14.65
CA GLY A 79 5.41 11.16 14.44
C GLY A 79 5.28 9.88 13.61
N THR A 80 4.08 9.51 13.15
CA THR A 80 3.87 8.29 12.36
C THR A 80 4.47 8.42 10.96
N PRO A 81 5.34 7.48 10.53
CA PRO A 81 5.95 7.56 9.21
C PRO A 81 4.91 7.39 8.11
N LEU A 82 4.95 8.27 7.10
CA LEU A 82 4.05 8.23 5.94
C LEU A 82 4.72 7.54 4.75
N LEU A 83 4.12 6.45 4.29
CA LEU A 83 4.46 5.77 3.04
C LEU A 83 3.48 6.21 1.95
N SER A 84 3.94 7.01 1.00
CA SER A 84 3.12 7.43 -0.15
C SER A 84 3.42 6.59 -1.37
N LEU A 85 2.42 5.84 -1.85
CA LEU A 85 2.49 5.10 -3.11
C LEU A 85 2.04 5.95 -4.31
N ASP A 86 1.45 7.11 -4.07
CA ASP A 86 0.97 8.02 -5.12
C ASP A 86 2.11 8.48 -6.04
N CYS A 87 3.31 8.69 -5.48
CA CYS A 87 4.50 9.07 -6.24
C CYS A 87 5.17 7.86 -6.93
N CYS A 88 5.15 6.69 -6.28
CA CYS A 88 5.81 5.47 -6.78
C CYS A 88 5.12 4.92 -8.04
N ILE A 89 3.82 5.13 -8.19
CA ILE A 89 3.07 4.72 -9.39
C ILE A 89 3.66 5.38 -10.64
N GLY A 90 3.93 6.69 -10.59
CA GLY A 90 4.50 7.42 -11.72
C GLY A 90 5.87 6.89 -12.13
N ASP A 91 6.76 6.71 -11.16
CA ASP A 91 8.15 6.30 -11.41
C ASP A 91 8.27 4.83 -11.86
N VAL A 92 7.47 3.92 -11.30
CA VAL A 92 7.47 2.51 -11.71
C VAL A 92 6.91 2.36 -13.13
N ILE A 93 5.85 3.11 -13.48
CA ILE A 93 5.33 3.15 -14.86
C ILE A 93 6.37 3.72 -15.81
N ALA A 94 7.00 4.84 -15.46
CA ALA A 94 8.03 5.47 -16.30
C ALA A 94 9.17 4.49 -16.58
N ARG A 95 9.68 3.82 -15.55
CA ARG A 95 10.76 2.82 -15.70
C ARG A 95 10.31 1.58 -16.49
N ALA A 96 9.07 1.12 -16.31
CA ALA A 96 8.53 0.02 -17.10
C ALA A 96 8.34 0.39 -18.58
N MET A 97 7.90 1.62 -18.87
CA MET A 97 7.79 2.16 -20.23
C MET A 97 9.17 2.31 -20.88
N GLU A 98 10.16 2.84 -20.16
CA GLU A 98 11.54 2.91 -20.62
C GLU A 98 12.09 1.51 -20.97
N GLN A 99 11.89 0.53 -20.09
CA GLN A 99 12.31 -0.85 -20.34
C GLN A 99 11.60 -1.45 -21.57
N ALA A 100 10.28 -1.24 -21.73
CA ALA A 100 9.53 -1.72 -22.87
C ALA A 100 9.98 -1.08 -24.21
N MET A 101 10.36 0.19 -24.19
CA MET A 101 10.88 0.89 -25.38
C MET A 101 12.32 0.50 -25.73
N THR A 102 13.09 -0.02 -24.78
CA THR A 102 14.45 -0.53 -25.03
C THR A 102 14.50 -1.95 -25.58
N VAL A 103 13.37 -2.69 -25.59
CA VAL A 103 13.30 -3.99 -26.26
C VAL A 103 13.30 -3.75 -27.78
N PRO A 104 14.32 -4.21 -28.53
CA PRO A 104 14.31 -4.05 -29.98
C PRO A 104 13.13 -4.83 -30.54
N VAL A 105 12.28 -4.16 -31.31
CA VAL A 105 11.29 -4.82 -32.17
C VAL A 105 12.05 -5.79 -33.06
N ARG A 106 12.02 -7.08 -32.73
CA ARG A 106 12.48 -8.12 -33.65
C ARG A 106 11.52 -8.09 -34.83
N LEU A 107 11.96 -7.42 -35.89
CA LEU A 107 11.33 -7.45 -37.20
C LEU A 107 11.38 -8.91 -37.66
N VAL A 108 10.28 -9.64 -37.48
CA VAL A 108 10.13 -11.00 -37.99
C VAL A 108 10.11 -10.86 -39.50
N LYS A 109 11.24 -11.17 -40.15
CA LYS A 109 11.29 -11.38 -41.60
C LYS A 109 10.39 -12.57 -41.89
N ILE A 110 9.22 -12.29 -42.47
CA ILE A 110 8.39 -13.32 -43.10
C ILE A 110 9.12 -13.71 -44.38
N THR A 111 9.80 -14.85 -44.37
CA THR A 111 10.35 -15.45 -45.58
C THR A 111 9.18 -15.99 -46.41
N GLN A 112 9.06 -15.47 -47.63
CA GLN A 112 8.16 -15.99 -48.68
C GLN A 112 8.60 -17.38 -49.14
#